data_AF-A0A2W6MUM9-F1
#
_entry.id   AF-A0A2W6MUM9-F1
#
_cell.length_a   1.000
_cell.length_b   1.000
_cell.length_c   1.000
_cell.angle_alpha   90.00
_cell.angle_beta   90.00
_cell.angle_gamma   90.00
#
_symmetry.space_group_name_H-M   'P 1'
#
loop_
_entity.id
_entity.type
_entity.pdbx_description
1 polymer ?
#
loop_
_entity_poly.entity_id
_entity_poly.type
_entity_poly.pdbx_seq_one_letter_code
_entity_poly.pdbx_strand_id
1 'polypeptide(L)'
;MFKRIFFVLVIFMGIAEAKDFLKVLDAMQLTQKERVAIKVVLEDYHQERKVYYKNINRTEELMFSELFQGRVVDFEKYKAILEEINEDYVEAQIKFYKLLSKKLGKERMQQLAQEMLK
;
A
#
# COMPACT_ATOMS: atom_id res chain seq x y z
N MET A 1 17.36 6.55 17.33
CA MET A 1 16.67 5.32 16.87
C MET A 1 15.65 5.54 15.75
N PHE A 2 15.12 6.75 15.53
CA PHE A 2 14.08 7.03 14.52
C PHE A 2 14.49 6.87 13.04
N LYS A 3 15.79 6.94 12.71
CA LYS A 3 16.26 6.86 11.31
C LYS A 3 16.18 5.45 10.69
N ARG A 4 16.01 4.39 11.49
CA ARG A 4 15.93 3.01 10.97
C ARG A 4 14.52 2.57 10.58
N ILE A 5 13.48 3.22 11.09
CA ILE A 5 12.08 2.90 10.76
C ILE A 5 11.69 3.52 9.41
N PHE A 6 12.22 4.69 9.09
CA PHE A 6 11.93 5.39 7.83
C PHE A 6 12.38 4.60 6.59
N PHE A 7 13.49 3.86 6.69
CA PHE A 7 13.99 3.03 5.59
C PHE A 7 13.13 1.78 5.35
N VAL A 8 12.42 1.28 6.37
CA VAL A 8 11.48 0.16 6.22
C VAL A 8 10.20 0.63 5.54
N LEU A 9 9.73 1.84 5.83
CA LEU A 9 8.54 2.43 5.18
C LEU A 9 8.75 2.71 3.68
N VAL A 10 9.92 3.18 3.28
CA VAL A 10 10.24 3.43 1.85
C VAL A 10 10.37 2.11 1.06
N ILE A 11 10.82 1.03 1.69
CA ILE A 11 10.87 -0.32 1.10
C ILE A 11 9.45 -0.91 0.93
N PHE A 12 8.49 -0.56 1.80
CA PHE A 12 7.08 -0.97 1.66
C PHE A 12 6.27 -0.14 0.62
N MET A 13 6.74 1.05 0.24
CA MET A 13 6.06 1.86 -0.78
C MET A 13 6.29 1.39 -2.22
N GLY A 14 7.37 0.63 -2.48
CA GLY A 14 7.84 0.39 -3.86
C GLY A 14 7.91 -1.05 -4.36
N ILE A 15 7.84 -2.09 -3.51
CA ILE A 15 8.35 -3.41 -3.92
C ILE A 15 7.28 -4.33 -4.54
N ALA A 16 6.01 -3.95 -4.57
CA ALA A 16 5.00 -4.75 -5.24
C ALA A 16 3.89 -3.91 -5.87
N GLU A 17 3.90 -3.81 -7.21
CA GLU A 17 2.64 -3.54 -7.88
C GLU A 17 1.65 -4.64 -7.50
N ALA A 18 0.37 -4.29 -7.31
CA ALA A 18 -0.63 -5.29 -6.95
C ALA A 18 -0.73 -6.40 -8.01
N LYS A 19 -0.30 -6.09 -9.25
CA LYS A 19 -0.11 -7.06 -10.33
C LYS A 19 0.93 -8.13 -9.98
N ASP A 20 2.05 -7.78 -9.37
CA ASP A 20 3.10 -8.73 -8.99
C ASP A 20 2.67 -9.55 -7.77
N PHE A 21 1.95 -8.92 -6.85
CA PHE A 21 1.38 -9.60 -5.69
C PHE A 21 0.33 -10.65 -6.07
N LEU A 22 -0.61 -10.31 -6.96
CA LEU A 22 -1.62 -11.25 -7.46
C LEU A 22 -0.97 -12.37 -8.27
N LYS A 23 0.02 -12.06 -9.12
CA LYS A 23 0.79 -13.07 -9.86
C LYS A 23 1.49 -14.04 -8.92
N VAL A 24 2.12 -13.54 -7.85
CA VAL A 24 2.79 -14.39 -6.87
C VAL A 24 1.79 -15.28 -6.13
N LEU A 25 0.65 -14.72 -5.70
CA LEU A 25 -0.41 -15.52 -5.08
C LEU A 25 -1.00 -16.57 -6.02
N ASP A 26 -1.08 -16.27 -7.33
CA ASP A 26 -1.54 -17.23 -8.33
C ASP A 26 -0.51 -18.32 -8.61
N ALA A 27 0.77 -17.97 -8.61
CA ALA A 27 1.89 -18.91 -8.74
C ALA A 27 2.05 -19.80 -7.49
N MET A 28 1.64 -19.31 -6.32
CA MET A 28 1.52 -20.15 -5.13
C MET A 28 0.43 -21.20 -5.36
N GLN A 29 0.75 -22.46 -5.06
CA GLN A 29 -0.21 -23.58 -5.11
C GLN A 29 -1.18 -23.52 -3.92
N LEU A 30 -1.95 -22.43 -3.84
CA LEU A 30 -2.99 -22.20 -2.85
C LEU A 30 -4.20 -23.08 -3.16
N THR A 31 -4.74 -23.70 -2.12
CA THR A 31 -6.01 -24.42 -2.15
C THR A 31 -7.16 -23.47 -2.48
N GLN A 32 -8.27 -24.02 -2.98
CA GLN A 32 -9.47 -23.22 -3.25
C GLN A 32 -9.98 -22.49 -2.00
N LYS A 33 -9.86 -23.12 -0.83
CA LYS A 33 -10.23 -22.53 0.46
C LYS A 33 -9.36 -21.32 0.80
N GLU A 34 -8.05 -21.42 0.62
CA GLU A 34 -7.11 -20.30 0.85
C GLU A 34 -7.40 -19.15 -0.12
N ARG A 35 -7.61 -19.44 -1.42
CA ARG A 35 -7.94 -18.44 -2.44
C ARG A 35 -9.20 -17.65 -2.10
N VAL A 36 -10.27 -18.32 -1.72
CA VAL A 36 -11.52 -17.67 -1.27
C VAL A 36 -11.28 -16.86 0.01
N ALA A 37 -10.50 -17.38 0.95
CA ALA A 37 -10.25 -16.73 2.23
C ALA A 37 -9.43 -15.43 2.12
N ILE A 38 -8.52 -15.34 1.14
CA ILE A 38 -7.72 -14.14 0.91
C ILE A 38 -8.37 -13.15 -0.07
N LYS A 39 -9.31 -13.60 -0.91
CA LYS A 39 -9.97 -12.74 -1.92
C LYS A 39 -10.56 -11.46 -1.31
N VAL A 40 -11.32 -11.59 -0.24
CA VAL A 40 -11.93 -10.42 0.45
C VAL A 40 -10.86 -9.48 0.98
N VAL A 41 -9.79 -10.04 1.56
CA VAL A 41 -8.67 -9.24 2.11
C VAL A 41 -7.94 -8.47 1.01
N LEU A 42 -7.81 -9.07 -0.18
CA LEU A 42 -7.23 -8.43 -1.36
C LEU A 42 -8.14 -7.33 -1.91
N GLU A 43 -9.44 -7.61 -2.04
CA GLU A 43 -10.42 -6.65 -2.53
C GLU A 43 -10.48 -5.40 -1.64
N ASP A 44 -10.53 -5.58 -0.32
CA ASP A 44 -10.50 -4.48 0.64
C ASP A 44 -9.24 -3.63 0.47
N TYR A 45 -8.06 -4.26 0.47
CA TYR A 45 -6.80 -3.55 0.30
C TYR A 45 -6.67 -2.85 -1.05
N HIS A 46 -7.22 -3.44 -2.11
CA HIS A 46 -7.28 -2.81 -3.42
C HIS A 46 -8.13 -1.54 -3.43
N GLN A 47 -9.24 -1.49 -2.68
CA GLN A 47 -10.05 -0.29 -2.55
C GLN A 47 -9.30 0.79 -1.77
N GLU A 48 -8.66 0.44 -0.65
CA GLU A 48 -7.84 1.39 0.12
C GLU A 48 -6.72 1.98 -0.74
N ARG A 49 -6.03 1.14 -1.52
CA ARG A 49 -4.99 1.60 -2.45
C ARG A 49 -5.52 2.54 -3.54
N LYS A 50 -6.74 2.32 -4.03
CA LYS A 50 -7.38 3.24 -4.99
C LYS A 50 -7.69 4.59 -4.34
N VAL A 51 -8.19 4.58 -3.10
CA VAL A 51 -8.47 5.80 -2.33
C VAL A 51 -7.18 6.59 -2.10
N TYR A 52 -6.10 5.92 -1.68
CA TYR A 52 -4.78 6.52 -1.52
C TYR A 52 -4.32 7.26 -2.79
N TYR A 53 -4.23 6.58 -3.94
CA TYR A 53 -3.77 7.24 -5.17
C TYR A 53 -4.70 8.34 -5.65
N LYS A 54 -6.01 8.18 -5.47
CA LYS A 54 -6.97 9.23 -5.79
C LYS A 54 -6.72 10.49 -4.95
N ASN A 55 -6.42 10.33 -3.67
CA ASN A 55 -6.19 11.45 -2.76
C ASN A 55 -4.84 12.12 -3.03
N ILE A 56 -3.78 11.35 -3.31
CA ILE A 56 -2.48 11.89 -3.75
C ILE A 56 -2.65 12.72 -5.03
N ASN A 57 -3.21 12.12 -6.09
CA ASN A 57 -3.38 12.79 -7.38
C ASN A 57 -4.20 14.07 -7.25
N ARG A 58 -5.30 14.02 -6.48
CA ARG A 58 -6.12 15.22 -6.21
C ARG A 58 -5.33 16.31 -5.51
N THR A 59 -4.50 15.95 -4.54
CA THR A 59 -3.68 16.91 -3.78
C THR A 59 -2.62 17.56 -4.68
N GLU A 60 -1.98 16.77 -5.54
CA GLU A 60 -1.06 17.26 -6.55
C GLU A 60 -1.75 18.18 -7.58
N GLU A 61 -2.92 17.79 -8.09
CA GLU A 61 -3.73 18.60 -9.01
C GLU A 61 -4.07 19.98 -8.41
N LEU A 62 -4.47 20.02 -7.14
CA LEU A 62 -4.76 21.27 -6.44
C LEU A 62 -3.51 22.14 -6.31
N MET A 63 -2.39 21.56 -5.89
CA MET A 63 -1.11 22.25 -5.77
C MET A 63 -0.66 22.82 -7.12
N PHE A 64 -0.70 22.03 -8.20
CA PHE A 64 -0.36 22.49 -9.54
C PHE A 64 -1.31 23.57 -10.05
N SER A 65 -2.61 23.47 -9.75
CA SER A 65 -3.58 24.51 -10.11
C SER A 65 -3.27 25.84 -9.42
N GLU A 66 -2.86 25.84 -8.16
CA GLU A 66 -2.49 27.08 -7.46
C GLU A 66 -1.20 27.69 -8.03
N LEU A 67 -0.20 26.85 -8.34
CA LEU A 67 1.02 27.29 -9.03
C LEU A 67 0.70 27.92 -10.40
N PHE A 68 -0.14 27.26 -11.21
CA PHE A 68 -0.49 27.73 -12.54
C PHE A 68 -1.25 29.06 -12.53
N GLN A 69 -2.07 29.29 -11.49
CA GLN A 69 -2.80 30.54 -11.28
C GLN A 69 -1.93 31.67 -10.71
N GLY A 70 -0.63 31.43 -10.48
CA GLY A 70 0.30 32.41 -9.91
C GLY A 70 0.01 32.75 -8.45
N ARG A 71 -0.68 31.86 -7.72
CA ARG A 71 -0.95 32.05 -6.28
C ARG A 71 0.29 31.73 -5.47
N VAL A 72 0.41 32.33 -4.29
CA VAL A 72 1.38 31.91 -3.28
C VAL A 72 0.94 30.55 -2.75
N VAL A 73 1.75 29.52 -3.03
CA VAL A 73 1.47 28.15 -2.62
C VAL A 73 2.08 27.89 -1.25
N ASP A 74 1.24 27.42 -0.33
CA ASP A 74 1.67 26.96 0.99
C ASP A 74 2.08 25.48 0.91
N PHE A 75 3.36 25.23 0.64
CA PHE A 75 3.89 23.87 0.53
C PHE A 75 3.85 23.09 1.85
N GLU A 76 3.89 23.75 3.00
CA GLU A 76 3.80 23.06 4.30
C GLU A 76 2.38 22.52 4.53
N LYS A 77 1.35 23.23 4.08
CA LYS A 77 -0.02 22.71 4.05
C LYS A 77 -0.13 21.44 3.19
N TYR A 78 0.40 21.45 1.97
CA TYR A 78 0.33 20.28 1.08
C TYR A 78 1.14 19.10 1.63
N LYS A 79 2.30 19.37 2.21
CA LYS A 79 3.09 18.35 2.91
C LYS A 79 2.29 17.70 4.03
N ALA A 80 1.64 18.47 4.90
CA ALA A 80 0.82 17.92 5.99
C ALA A 80 -0.32 17.02 5.47
N ILE A 81 -0.99 17.44 4.39
CA ILE A 81 -2.05 16.63 3.74
C ILE A 81 -1.48 15.32 3.18
N LEU A 82 -0.34 15.38 2.50
CA LEU A 82 0.31 14.19 1.92
C LEU A 82 0.82 13.24 3.02
N GLU A 83 1.31 13.78 4.14
CA GLU A 83 1.71 13.00 5.31
C GLU A 83 0.51 12.26 5.91
N GLU A 84 -0.64 12.92 6.10
CA GLU A 84 -1.88 12.29 6.59
C GLU A 84 -2.38 11.17 5.64
N ILE A 85 -2.45 11.45 4.33
CA ILE A 85 -2.82 10.44 3.32
C ILE A 85 -1.90 9.23 3.37
N ASN A 86 -0.61 9.46 3.60
CA ASN A 86 0.39 8.39 3.69
C ASN A 86 0.27 7.60 5.00
N GLU A 87 -0.02 8.25 6.12
CA GLU A 87 -0.28 7.57 7.40
C GLU A 87 -1.47 6.61 7.28
N ASP A 88 -2.59 7.08 6.74
CA ASP A 88 -3.79 6.25 6.48
C ASP A 88 -3.46 5.02 5.62
N TYR A 89 -2.66 5.21 4.56
CA TYR A 89 -2.28 4.13 3.66
C TYR A 89 -1.36 3.11 4.33
N VAL A 90 -0.41 3.57 5.16
CA VAL A 90 0.46 2.70 5.96
C VAL A 90 -0.36 1.87 6.94
N GLU A 91 -1.36 2.46 7.60
CA GLU A 91 -2.26 1.72 8.49
C GLU A 91 -3.05 0.64 7.73
N ALA A 92 -3.58 0.98 6.55
CA ALA A 92 -4.28 0.04 5.68
C ALA A 92 -3.37 -1.12 5.24
N GLN A 93 -2.11 -0.85 4.87
CA GLN A 93 -1.11 -1.86 4.54
C GLN A 93 -0.83 -2.80 5.72
N ILE A 94 -0.62 -2.25 6.92
CA ILE A 94 -0.37 -3.05 8.12
C ILE A 94 -1.57 -3.95 8.42
N LYS A 95 -2.80 -3.40 8.33
CA LYS A 95 -4.05 -4.16 8.52
C LYS A 95 -4.16 -5.28 7.49
N PHE A 96 -3.86 -5.01 6.22
CA PHE A 96 -3.85 -6.00 5.15
C PHE A 96 -2.92 -7.18 5.48
N TYR A 97 -1.64 -6.93 5.79
CA TYR A 97 -0.68 -8.01 6.10
C TYR A 97 -1.05 -8.78 7.38
N LYS A 98 -1.62 -8.12 8.39
CA LYS A 98 -2.15 -8.78 9.58
C LYS A 98 -3.32 -9.71 9.26
N LEU A 99 -4.22 -9.31 8.36
CA LEU A 99 -5.35 -10.17 7.95
C LEU A 99 -4.88 -11.30 7.06
N LEU A 100 -4.02 -11.01 6.10
CA LEU A 100 -3.48 -12.01 5.19
C LEU A 100 -2.73 -13.12 5.93
N SER A 101 -1.87 -12.74 6.88
CA SER A 101 -1.14 -13.71 7.71
C SER A 101 -2.04 -14.59 8.56
N LYS A 102 -3.17 -14.07 9.06
CA LYS A 102 -4.19 -14.88 9.75
C LYS A 102 -4.88 -15.88 8.82
N LYS A 103 -5.06 -15.54 7.53
CA LYS A 103 -5.73 -16.42 6.55
C LYS A 103 -4.79 -17.49 5.98
N LEU A 104 -3.54 -17.13 5.69
CA LEU A 104 -2.56 -18.02 5.07
C LEU A 104 -1.73 -18.82 6.09
N GLY A 105 -1.59 -18.32 7.31
CA GLY A 105 -0.71 -18.93 8.32
C GLY A 105 0.78 -18.69 8.03
N LYS A 106 1.62 -19.10 8.98
CA LYS A 106 3.06 -18.74 9.00
C LYS A 106 3.84 -19.28 7.80
N GLU A 107 3.65 -20.55 7.46
CA GLU A 107 4.40 -21.23 6.39
C GLU A 107 4.12 -20.62 5.01
N ARG A 108 2.84 -20.39 4.69
CA ARG A 108 2.45 -19.74 3.44
C ARG A 108 2.89 -18.28 3.37
N MET A 109 2.89 -17.55 4.49
CA MET A 109 3.45 -16.20 4.54
C MET A 109 4.96 -16.18 4.29
N GLN A 110 5.70 -17.20 4.74
CA GLN A 110 7.13 -17.32 4.44
C GLN A 110 7.36 -17.61 2.96
N GLN A 111 6.57 -18.50 2.35
CA GLN A 111 6.61 -18.76 0.91
C GLN A 111 6.30 -17.49 0.11
N LEU A 112 5.23 -16.77 0.47
CA LEU A 112 4.88 -15.50 -0.15
C LEU A 112 6.03 -14.49 -0.06
N ALA A 113 6.64 -14.33 1.12
CA ALA A 113 7.76 -13.41 1.29
C ALA A 113 8.98 -13.81 0.43
N GLN A 114 9.26 -15.10 0.30
CA GLN A 114 10.35 -15.58 -0.55
C GLN A 114 10.08 -15.29 -2.02
N GLU A 115 8.87 -15.54 -2.53
CA GLU A 115 8.55 -15.27 -3.93
C GLU A 115 8.51 -13.78 -4.26
N MET A 116 8.13 -12.93 -3.30
CA MET A 116 8.10 -11.47 -3.48
C MET A 116 9.50 -10.81 -3.44
N LEU A 117 10.52 -11.50 -2.89
CA LEU A 117 11.88 -10.98 -2.73
C LEU A 117 12.89 -11.57 -3.74
N LYS A 118 12.43 -12.44 -4.64
CA LYS A 118 13.20 -12.93 -5.78
C LYS A 118 13.19 -11.91 -6.92
#